data_AF-A0A7K2P3W7-F1
#
_entry.id   AF-A0A7K2P3W7-F1
#
_cell.length_a   1.000
_cell.length_b   1.000
_cell.length_c   1.000
_cell.angle_alpha   90.00
_cell.angle_beta   90.00
_cell.angle_gamma   90.00
#
_symmetry.space_group_name_H-M   'P 1'
#
loop_
_entity.id
_entity.type
_entity.pdbx_description
1 polymer ?
#
loop_
_entity_poly.entity_id
_entity_poly.type
_entity_poly.pdbx_seq_one_letter_code
_entity_poly.pdbx_strand_id
1 'polypeptide(L)' 'MARQLRAERTRATIVRAAADLFDRHGYESTSLSEIVAHAGVTKGALYFHFAAKEDLAHAILE' A
#
# COMPACT_ATOMS: atom_id res chain seq x y z
N MET A 1 -17.99 13.61 -1.89
CA MET A 1 -17.70 12.59 -2.93
C MET A 1 -16.27 12.62 -3.46
N ALA A 2 -15.75 13.73 -3.99
CA ALA A 2 -14.40 13.78 -4.59
C ALA A 2 -13.25 13.35 -3.65
N ARG A 3 -13.35 13.64 -2.33
CA ARG A 3 -12.36 13.19 -1.32
C ARG A 3 -12.36 11.67 -1.15
N GLN A 4 -13.53 11.03 -1.19
CA GLN A 4 -13.68 9.58 -1.07
C GLN A 4 -13.06 8.86 -2.27
N LEU A 5 -13.37 9.34 -3.48
CA LEU A 5 -12.79 8.79 -4.72
C LEU A 5 -11.26 8.90 -4.75
N ARG A 6 -10.68 10.00 -4.24
CA ARG A 6 -9.23 10.12 -4.10
C ARG A 6 -8.66 9.13 -3.09
N ALA A 7 -9.31 8.97 -1.94
CA ALA A 7 -8.90 8.02 -0.91
C ALA A 7 -8.94 6.57 -1.43
N GLU A 8 -10.00 6.17 -2.14
CA GLU A 8 -10.12 4.84 -2.75
C GLU A 8 -9.05 4.58 -3.80
N ARG A 9 -8.77 5.57 -4.66
CA ARG A 9 -7.67 5.48 -5.64
C ARG A 9 -6.31 5.33 -4.96
N THR A 10 -6.01 6.13 -3.95
CA THR A 10 -4.76 6.03 -3.20
C THR A 10 -4.63 4.65 -2.54
N ARG A 11 -5.70 4.15 -1.88
CA ARG A 11 -5.70 2.80 -1.30
C ARG A 11 -5.39 1.74 -2.36
N ALA A 12 -6.06 1.78 -3.51
CA ALA A 12 -5.84 0.83 -4.59
C ALA A 12 -4.40 0.88 -5.14
N THR A 13 -3.81 2.08 -5.29
CA THR A 13 -2.42 2.24 -5.72
C THR A 13 -1.45 1.60 -4.73
N ILE A 14 -1.66 1.80 -3.43
CA ILE A 14 -0.79 1.22 -2.39
C ILE A 14 -0.89 -0.31 -2.41
N VAL A 15 -2.10 -0.88 -2.48
CA VAL A 15 -2.32 -2.33 -2.51
C VAL A 15 -1.62 -2.97 -3.72
N ARG A 16 -1.74 -2.35 -4.90
CA ARG A 16 -1.07 -2.85 -6.11
C ARG A 16 0.45 -2.81 -6.00
N ALA A 17 1.01 -1.72 -5.47
CA ALA A 17 2.46 -1.58 -5.27
C ALA A 17 2.99 -2.59 -4.24
N ALA A 18 2.25 -2.81 -3.15
CA ALA A 18 2.59 -3.80 -2.14
C ALA A 18 2.57 -5.22 -2.72
N ALA A 19 1.53 -5.56 -3.50
CA ALA A 19 1.42 -6.86 -4.16
C ALA A 19 2.59 -7.12 -5.14
N ASP A 20 2.96 -6.15 -5.97
CA ASP A 20 4.09 -6.28 -6.91
C ASP A 20 5.42 -6.51 -6.18
N LEU A 21 5.68 -5.76 -5.10
CA LEU A 21 6.92 -5.93 -4.34
C LEU A 21 6.93 -7.23 -3.53
N PHE A 22 5.80 -7.63 -2.94
CA PHE A 22 5.70 -8.90 -2.23
C PHE A 22 5.89 -10.09 -3.17
N ASP A 23 5.39 -10.02 -4.40
CA ASP A 23 5.61 -11.06 -5.42
C ASP A 23 7.08 -11.16 -5.84
N ARG A 24 7.75 -10.03 -6.05
CA ARG A 24 9.15 -9.98 -6.53
C ARG A 24 10.21 -10.24 -5.46
N HIS A 25 9.97 -9.75 -4.24
CA HIS A 25 10.97 -9.71 -3.18
C HIS A 25 10.58 -10.51 -1.95
N GLY A 26 9.33 -10.98 -1.86
CA GLY A 26 8.78 -11.62 -0.68
C GLY A 26 8.28 -10.61 0.35
N TYR A 27 7.35 -11.07 1.20
CA TYR A 27 6.76 -10.27 2.26
C TYR A 27 7.86 -9.72 3.18
N GLU A 28 8.64 -10.58 3.85
CA GLU A 28 9.61 -10.17 4.88
C GLU A 28 10.63 -9.13 4.39
N SER A 29 11.13 -9.28 3.16
CA SER A 29 12.16 -8.39 2.59
C SER A 29 11.63 -7.06 2.07
N THR A 30 10.31 -6.85 2.02
CA THR A 30 9.71 -5.60 1.54
C THR A 30 9.36 -4.67 2.70
N SER A 31 9.82 -3.43 2.68
CA SER A 31 9.50 -2.42 3.69
C SER A 31 8.34 -1.50 3.27
N LEU A 32 7.64 -0.90 4.24
CA LEU A 32 6.63 0.14 3.97
C LEU A 32 7.23 1.35 3.23
N SER A 33 8.51 1.64 3.42
CA SER A 33 9.16 2.76 2.72
C SER A 33 9.35 2.48 1.23
N GLU A 34 9.71 1.24 0.86
CA GLU A 34 9.81 0.81 -0.53
C GLU A 34 8.44 0.80 -1.22
N ILE A 35 7.40 0.33 -0.51
CA ILE A 35 6.02 0.36 -1.02
C ILE A 35 5.59 1.80 -1.32
N VAL A 36 5.85 2.74 -0.40
CA VAL A 36 5.51 4.16 -0.59
C VAL A 36 6.25 4.76 -1.78
N ALA A 37 7.54 4.46 -1.92
CA ALA A 37 8.35 4.93 -3.04
C ALA A 37 7.85 4.37 -4.38
N HIS A 38 7.54 3.07 -4.42
CA HIS A 38 7.02 2.41 -5.62
C HIS A 38 5.61 2.89 -5.99
N ALA A 39 4.75 3.11 -4.99
CA ALA A 39 3.38 3.62 -5.18
C ALA A 39 3.33 5.11 -5.56
N GLY A 40 4.44 5.86 -5.40
CA GLY A 40 4.47 7.30 -5.63
C GLY A 40 3.58 8.09 -4.68
N VAL A 41 3.41 7.63 -3.44
CA VAL A 41 2.61 8.28 -2.40
C VAL A 41 3.50 8.77 -1.26
N THR A 42 2.90 9.39 -0.23
CA THR A 42 3.62 9.73 1.00
C THR A 42 3.40 8.68 2.07
N LYS A 43 4.31 8.60 3.06
CA LYS A 43 4.11 7.73 4.24
C LYS A 43 2.81 8.05 4.98
N GLY A 44 2.46 9.34 5.12
CA GLY A 44 1.20 9.75 5.74
C GLY A 44 -0.04 9.26 4.97
N ALA A 45 0.02 9.24 3.64
CA ALA A 45 -1.04 8.68 2.82
C ALA A 45 -1.17 7.15 3.01
N LEU A 46 -0.04 6.43 3.14
CA LEU A 46 -0.07 5.01 3.49
C LEU A 46 -0.69 4.78 4.87
N TYR A 47 -0.20 5.48 5.89
CA TYR A 47 -0.67 5.33 7.27
C TYR A 47 -2.13 5.77 7.47
N PHE A 48 -2.67 6.60 6.59
CA PHE A 48 -4.10 6.91 6.57
C PHE A 48 -4.96 5.68 6.22
N HIS A 49 -4.43 4.73 5.44
CA HIS A 49 -5.16 3.55 4.96
C HIS A 49 -4.77 2.26 5.68
N PHE A 50 -3.52 2.13 6.11
CA PHE A 50 -2.94 0.90 6.67
C PHE A 50 -2.05 1.25 7.85
N ALA A 51 -2.33 0.69 9.03
CA ALA A 51 -1.54 0.98 10.23
C ALA A 51 -0.22 0.20 10.22
N ALA A 52 -0.22 -0.99 9.63
CA ALA A 52 0.90 -1.90 9.56
C ALA A 52 1.04 -2.59 8.19
N LYS A 53 2.15 -3.31 8.02
CA LYS A 53 2.44 -4.07 6.79
C LYS A 53 1.53 -5.30 6.66
N GLU A 54 1.11 -5.84 7.81
CA GLU A 54 0.16 -6.92 7.93
C GLU A 54 -1.22 -6.53 7.36
N ASP A 55 -1.68 -5.31 7.62
CA ASP A 55 -2.94 -4.79 7.08
C ASP A 55 -2.93 -4.74 5.55
N LEU A 56 -1.75 -4.43 4.96
CA LEU A 56 -1.56 -4.47 3.51
C LEU A 56 -1.61 -5.88 2.97
N ALA A 57 -0.95 -6.83 3.64
CA ALA A 57 -1.01 -8.23 3.25
C ALA A 57 -2.45 -8.76 3.32
N HIS A 58 -3.21 -8.42 4.36
CA HIS A 58 -4.62 -8.79 4.47
C HIS A 58 -5.44 -8.19 3.33
N ALA A 59 -5.27 -6.91 3.01
CA ALA A 59 -5.99 -6.24 1.92
C ALA A 59 -5.64 -6.76 0.52
N ILE A 60 -4.54 -7.49 0.35
CA ILE A 60 -4.18 -8.19 -0.90
C ILE A 60 -4.90 -9.54 -1.00
N LEU A 61 -5.19 -10.17 0.13
CA LEU A 61 -5.82 -11.50 0.20
C LEU A 61 -7.36 -11.46 0.20
N GLU A 62 -7.95 -10.28 0.47
CA GLU A 62 -9.39 -10.00 0.30
C GLU A 62 -9.82 -9.96 -1.17
#